data_AF-A0A6I3G0R0-F1
#
_entry.id   AF-A0A6I3G0R0-F1
#
_cell.length_a   1.000
_cell.length_b   1.000
_cell.length_c   1.000
_cell.angle_alpha   90.00
_cell.angle_beta   90.00
_cell.angle_gamma   90.00
#
_symmetry.space_group_name_H-M   'P 1'
#
loop_
_entity.id
_entity.type
_entity.pdbx_description
1 polymer ?
#
loop_
_entity_poly.entity_id
_entity_poly.type
_entity_poly.pdbx_seq_one_letter_code
_entity_poly.pdbx_strand_id
1 'polypeptide(L)'
;ETACSGVHGANRLASNSLLEGLVFSARIAADIAANLPEQLNPVADESRSVLLDPLTRRELQLSMSRGAGVLRSSDSLLQTSADLTRIQDRTSSNPCVEAWETTNLFQLAQAILKAALIRQETRGSHWREDFPHTELNWRKRIVQQLDSKGNWITSYQEVGI
;
A
#
# COMPACT_ATOMS: atom_id res chain seq x y z
N GLU A 1 7.98 7.17 -7.10
CA GLU A 1 7.14 5.96 -7.16
C GLU A 1 6.32 5.72 -5.89
N THR A 2 6.83 6.06 -4.69
CA THR A 2 6.08 5.90 -3.43
C THR A 2 4.92 6.88 -3.25
N ALA A 3 4.99 8.07 -3.86
CA ALA A 3 3.92 9.05 -3.82
C ALA A 3 2.73 8.64 -4.69
N CYS A 4 1.50 8.89 -4.22
CA CYS A 4 0.28 8.81 -5.01
C CYS A 4 -0.15 10.23 -5.42
N SER A 5 0.54 10.81 -6.41
CA SER A 5 0.28 12.17 -6.90
C SER A 5 -1.06 12.32 -7.64
N GLY A 6 -1.69 11.20 -8.01
CA GLY A 6 -2.93 11.13 -8.76
C GLY A 6 -2.74 11.07 -10.28
N VAL A 7 -1.53 11.28 -10.82
CA VAL A 7 -1.30 11.37 -12.28
C VAL A 7 -1.39 10.03 -13.01
N HIS A 8 -1.30 8.90 -12.30
CA HIS A 8 -1.31 7.55 -12.91
C HIS A 8 -2.68 6.88 -12.89
N GLY A 9 -3.65 7.42 -12.16
CA GLY A 9 -4.96 6.79 -11.97
C GLY A 9 -4.84 5.31 -11.55
N ALA A 10 -5.61 4.44 -12.21
CA ALA A 10 -5.61 2.99 -11.96
C ALA A 10 -4.66 2.19 -12.86
N ASN A 11 -3.99 2.83 -13.82
CA ASN A 11 -3.02 2.18 -14.71
C ASN A 11 -1.98 3.21 -15.18
N ARG A 12 -0.74 3.08 -14.72
CA ARG A 12 0.37 3.94 -15.14
C ARG A 12 0.68 3.68 -16.62
N LEU A 13 0.64 4.73 -17.44
CA LEU A 13 1.11 4.67 -18.82
C LEU A 13 2.64 4.61 -18.86
N ALA A 14 3.18 3.91 -19.87
CA ALA A 14 4.62 3.76 -20.05
C ALA A 14 5.31 5.13 -20.13
N SER A 15 6.56 5.19 -19.65
CA SER A 15 7.43 6.39 -19.66
C SER A 15 6.99 7.57 -18.79
N ASN A 16 5.80 7.55 -18.16
CA ASN A 16 5.35 8.64 -17.30
C ASN A 16 5.99 8.64 -15.90
N SER A 17 6.60 7.55 -15.45
CA SER A 17 7.22 7.46 -14.12
C SER A 17 8.46 8.34 -13.96
N LEU A 18 9.34 8.35 -14.97
CA LEU A 18 10.54 9.18 -14.96
C LEU A 18 10.17 10.66 -15.05
N LEU A 19 9.19 10.98 -15.90
CA LEU A 19 8.66 12.34 -16.04
C LEU A 19 8.01 12.82 -14.73
N GLU A 20 7.24 11.97 -14.05
CA GLU A 20 6.69 12.28 -12.73
C GLU A 20 7.82 12.63 -11.75
N GLY A 21 8.87 11.81 -11.67
CA GLY A 21 10.01 12.09 -10.80
C GLY A 21 10.65 13.45 -11.08
N LEU A 22 10.89 13.79 -12.35
CA LEU A 22 11.49 15.06 -12.74
C LEU A 22 10.57 16.26 -12.41
N VAL A 23 9.30 16.17 -12.77
CA VAL A 23 8.34 17.28 -12.58
C VAL A 23 8.04 17.52 -11.11
N PHE A 24 7.76 16.46 -10.35
CA PHE A 24 7.40 16.60 -8.94
C PHE A 24 8.60 16.94 -8.07
N SER A 25 9.82 16.49 -8.39
CA SER A 25 11.01 16.89 -7.62
C SER A 25 11.28 18.40 -7.72
N ALA A 26 11.18 18.99 -8.92
CA ALA A 26 11.31 20.43 -9.10
C ALA A 26 10.22 21.21 -8.35
N ARG A 27 8.97 20.72 -8.35
CA ARG A 27 7.86 21.34 -7.61
C ARG A 27 8.04 21.25 -6.10
N ILE A 28 8.47 20.09 -5.59
CA ILE A 28 8.77 19.90 -4.17
C ILE A 28 9.89 20.84 -3.73
N ALA A 29 10.97 20.94 -4.52
CA ALA A 29 12.08 21.84 -4.20
C ALA A 29 11.65 23.32 -4.17
N ALA A 30 10.83 23.76 -5.13
CA ALA A 30 10.28 25.11 -5.16
C ALA A 30 9.35 25.39 -3.97
N ASP A 31 8.49 24.43 -3.60
CA ASP A 31 7.59 24.55 -2.47
C ASP A 31 8.35 24.63 -1.13
N ILE A 32 9.34 23.76 -0.92
CA ILE A 32 10.21 23.79 0.25
C ILE A 32 10.94 25.15 0.35
N ALA A 33 11.44 25.69 -0.77
CA ALA A 33 12.13 26.97 -0.78
C ALA A 33 11.21 28.16 -0.45
N ALA A 34 9.93 28.09 -0.83
CA ALA A 34 8.94 29.13 -0.59
C ALA A 34 8.27 29.02 0.79
N ASN A 35 8.06 27.79 1.28
CA ASN A 35 7.17 27.46 2.39
C ASN A 35 7.85 26.57 3.45
N LEU A 36 9.16 26.72 3.68
CA LEU A 36 9.89 25.92 4.67
C LEU A 36 9.26 26.08 6.07
N PRO A 37 8.70 25.01 6.67
CA PRO A 37 8.15 25.10 8.01
C PRO A 37 9.27 25.27 9.04
N GLU A 38 8.93 25.81 10.21
CA GLU A 38 9.85 25.88 11.34
C GLU A 38 10.31 24.47 11.76
N GLN A 39 11.60 24.33 12.04
CA GLN A 39 12.17 23.06 12.47
C GLN A 39 11.75 22.77 13.92
N LEU A 40 10.95 21.73 14.10
CA LEU A 40 10.49 21.27 15.40
C LEU A 40 11.44 20.24 16.02
N ASN A 41 11.34 20.07 17.34
CA ASN A 41 12.02 19.00 18.04
C ASN A 41 11.43 17.63 17.65
N PRO A 42 12.26 16.57 17.54
CA PRO A 42 11.77 15.22 17.31
C PRO A 42 10.76 14.78 18.39
N VAL A 43 9.67 14.15 17.97
CA VAL A 43 8.70 13.54 18.87
C VAL A 43 9.22 12.18 19.34
N ALA A 44 8.95 11.81 20.60
CA ALA A 44 9.28 10.49 21.11
C ALA A 44 8.49 9.41 20.37
N ASP A 45 9.13 8.30 20.02
CA ASP A 45 8.46 7.14 19.44
C ASP A 45 7.86 6.27 20.55
N GLU A 46 6.54 6.36 20.70
CA GLU A 46 5.76 5.53 21.62
C GLU A 46 5.11 4.33 20.92
N SER A 47 5.47 4.07 19.66
CA SER A 47 4.86 2.99 18.87
C SER A 47 5.28 1.61 19.37
N ARG A 48 4.40 0.63 19.16
CA ARG A 48 4.72 -0.77 19.43
C ARG A 48 5.69 -1.27 18.36
N SER A 49 6.91 -1.60 18.77
CA SER A 49 7.86 -2.29 17.90
C SER A 49 7.31 -3.66 17.50
N VAL A 50 7.14 -3.85 16.19
CA VAL A 50 6.80 -5.13 15.57
C VAL A 50 7.90 -5.44 14.57
N LEU A 51 8.44 -6.64 14.66
CA LEU A 51 9.49 -7.10 13.77
C LEU A 51 9.17 -8.54 13.34
N LEU A 52 8.98 -8.75 12.05
CA LEU A 52 8.74 -10.08 11.50
C LEU A 52 10.04 -10.86 11.32
N ASP A 53 9.93 -12.17 11.44
CA ASP A 53 11.01 -13.10 11.09
C ASP A 53 11.30 -12.98 9.58
N PRO A 54 12.55 -12.63 9.18
CA PRO A 54 12.91 -12.49 7.77
C PRO A 54 12.71 -13.77 6.95
N LEU A 55 12.66 -14.96 7.60
CA LEU A 55 12.37 -16.23 6.93
C LEU A 55 10.93 -16.28 6.37
N THR A 56 10.03 -15.40 6.82
CA THR A 56 8.66 -15.30 6.29
C THR A 56 8.58 -14.59 4.93
N ARG A 57 9.63 -13.86 4.52
CA ARG A 57 9.60 -13.02 3.32
C ARG A 57 9.18 -13.78 2.06
N ARG A 58 9.70 -15.00 1.87
CA ARG A 58 9.37 -15.82 0.69
C ARG A 58 7.91 -16.28 0.71
N GLU A 59 7.41 -16.67 1.89
CA GLU A 59 6.00 -17.06 2.06
C GLU A 59 5.07 -15.90 1.74
N LEU A 60 5.38 -14.71 2.27
CA LEU A 60 4.66 -13.46 1.99
C LEU A 60 4.61 -13.16 0.48
N GLN A 61 5.76 -13.20 -0.19
CA GLN A 61 5.86 -12.92 -1.64
C GLN A 61 5.04 -13.92 -2.46
N LEU A 62 5.11 -15.22 -2.14
CA LEU A 62 4.34 -16.26 -2.83
C LEU A 62 2.84 -16.07 -2.62
N SER A 63 2.40 -15.77 -1.39
CA SER A 63 0.98 -15.55 -1.11
C SER A 63 0.41 -14.35 -1.87
N MET A 64 1.12 -13.22 -1.85
CA MET A 64 0.72 -12.02 -2.59
C MET A 64 0.73 -12.23 -4.10
N SER A 65 1.74 -12.92 -4.63
CA SER A 65 1.82 -13.22 -6.07
C SER A 65 0.66 -14.10 -6.54
N ARG A 66 0.26 -15.07 -5.71
CA ARG A 66 -0.82 -16.01 -6.03
C ARG A 66 -2.20 -15.39 -5.92
N GLY A 67 -2.51 -14.69 -4.81
CA GLY A 67 -3.89 -14.28 -4.53
C GLY A 67 -4.20 -12.80 -4.73
N ALA A 68 -3.18 -11.93 -4.78
CA ALA A 68 -3.32 -10.49 -5.03
C ALA A 68 -2.56 -10.04 -6.31
N GLY A 69 -2.26 -10.98 -7.21
CA GLY A 69 -1.59 -10.77 -8.49
C GLY A 69 -2.45 -10.05 -9.54
N VAL A 70 -2.27 -10.38 -10.83
CA VAL A 70 -2.98 -9.70 -11.93
C VAL A 70 -4.49 -9.96 -11.86
N LEU A 71 -4.87 -11.24 -11.77
CA LEU A 71 -6.26 -11.67 -11.60
C LEU A 71 -6.54 -11.90 -10.12
N ARG A 72 -7.71 -11.46 -9.67
CA ARG A 72 -8.13 -11.53 -8.27
C ARG A 72 -9.58 -11.99 -8.20
N SER A 73 -9.92 -12.71 -7.15
CA SER A 73 -11.29 -13.06 -6.79
C SER A 73 -11.48 -12.91 -5.28
N SER A 74 -12.71 -12.90 -4.78
CA SER A 74 -12.96 -12.93 -3.34
C SER A 74 -12.23 -14.11 -2.68
N ASP A 75 -12.27 -15.30 -3.30
CA ASP A 75 -11.59 -16.49 -2.78
C ASP A 75 -10.07 -16.33 -2.73
N SER A 76 -9.46 -15.81 -3.81
CA SER A 76 -8.00 -15.64 -3.86
C SER A 76 -7.53 -14.63 -2.81
N LEU A 77 -8.27 -13.54 -2.62
CA LEU A 77 -7.95 -12.49 -1.66
C LEU A 77 -8.18 -12.94 -0.22
N LEU A 78 -9.26 -13.67 0.06
CA LEU A 78 -9.52 -14.23 1.40
C LEU A 78 -8.47 -15.27 1.80
N GLN A 79 -8.04 -16.12 0.85
CA GLN A 79 -6.95 -17.06 1.11
C GLN A 79 -5.63 -16.33 1.40
N THR A 80 -5.29 -15.29 0.64
CA THR A 80 -4.12 -14.45 0.95
C THR A 80 -4.26 -13.76 2.30
N SER A 81 -5.47 -13.33 2.69
CA SER A 81 -5.71 -12.75 4.02
C SER A 81 -5.42 -13.75 5.12
N ALA A 82 -5.85 -15.00 4.97
CA ALA A 82 -5.57 -16.06 5.92
C ALA A 82 -4.05 -16.34 6.02
N ASP A 83 -3.34 -16.32 4.89
CA ASP A 83 -1.88 -16.47 4.87
C ASP A 83 -1.18 -15.32 5.61
N LEU A 84 -1.60 -14.07 5.39
CA LEU A 84 -1.03 -12.91 6.09
C LEU A 84 -1.27 -12.98 7.60
N THR A 85 -2.45 -13.41 8.04
CA THR A 85 -2.72 -13.62 9.47
C THR A 85 -1.74 -14.62 10.08
N ARG A 86 -1.45 -15.73 9.40
CA ARG A 86 -0.46 -16.71 9.89
C ARG A 86 0.97 -16.16 9.92
N ILE A 87 1.34 -15.32 8.95
CA ILE A 87 2.66 -14.69 8.90
C ILE A 87 2.83 -13.67 10.02
N GLN A 88 1.78 -12.94 10.39
CA GLN A 88 1.81 -11.89 11.41
C GLN A 88 2.38 -12.37 12.76
N ASP A 89 2.08 -13.61 13.14
CA ASP A 89 2.50 -14.18 14.43
C ASP A 89 3.98 -14.62 14.45
N ARG A 90 4.63 -14.67 13.28
CA ARG A 90 6.03 -15.10 13.14
C ARG A 90 6.97 -13.91 13.27
N THR A 91 7.31 -13.60 14.52
CA THR A 91 8.12 -12.44 14.88
C THR A 91 9.59 -12.77 15.15
N SER A 92 10.45 -11.76 15.08
CA SER A 92 11.87 -11.81 15.45
C SER A 92 12.14 -10.79 16.55
N SER A 93 13.02 -11.13 17.50
CA SER A 93 13.57 -10.19 18.49
C SER A 93 14.93 -9.64 18.10
N ASN A 94 15.49 -10.07 16.97
CA ASN A 94 16.81 -9.66 16.50
C ASN A 94 16.68 -8.66 15.33
N PRO A 95 16.93 -7.36 15.55
CA PRO A 95 16.86 -6.35 14.49
C PRO A 95 17.95 -6.57 13.44
N CYS A 96 17.52 -6.72 12.19
CA CYS A 96 18.39 -6.67 11.02
C CYS A 96 17.65 -6.05 9.84
N VAL A 97 18.38 -5.65 8.80
CA VAL A 97 17.80 -5.03 7.59
C VAL A 97 16.70 -5.91 7.01
N GLU A 98 16.94 -7.22 6.96
CA GLU A 98 16.02 -8.17 6.37
C GLU A 98 14.70 -8.25 7.14
N ALA A 99 14.76 -8.18 8.47
CA ALA A 99 13.59 -8.20 9.33
C ALA A 99 12.76 -6.90 9.17
N TRP A 100 13.42 -5.74 9.08
CA TRP A 100 12.75 -4.46 8.83
C TRP A 100 12.07 -4.41 7.46
N GLU A 101 12.78 -4.80 6.41
CA GLU A 101 12.21 -4.88 5.06
C GLU A 101 11.03 -5.85 4.97
N THR A 102 11.13 -7.00 5.64
CA THR A 102 10.05 -8.00 5.65
C THR A 102 8.82 -7.44 6.36
N THR A 103 9.02 -6.72 7.46
CA THR A 103 7.95 -6.01 8.19
C THR A 103 7.31 -4.94 7.32
N ASN A 104 8.10 -4.12 6.61
CA ASN A 104 7.60 -3.09 5.69
C ASN A 104 6.77 -3.70 4.54
N LEU A 105 7.29 -4.76 3.91
CA LEU A 105 6.58 -5.49 2.86
C LEU A 105 5.25 -6.07 3.37
N PHE A 106 5.24 -6.59 4.59
CA PHE A 106 4.02 -7.13 5.20
C PHE A 106 2.96 -6.03 5.40
N GLN A 107 3.35 -4.85 5.90
CA GLN A 107 2.41 -3.74 6.08
C GLN A 107 1.84 -3.24 4.73
N LEU A 108 2.68 -3.17 3.69
CA LEU A 108 2.23 -2.85 2.34
C LEU A 108 1.29 -3.93 1.78
N ALA A 109 1.59 -5.21 2.02
CA ALA A 109 0.75 -6.32 1.61
C ALA A 109 -0.65 -6.23 2.25
N GLN A 110 -0.73 -5.93 3.55
CA GLN A 110 -2.00 -5.71 4.24
C GLN A 110 -2.80 -4.54 3.63
N ALA A 111 -2.14 -3.40 3.39
CA ALA A 111 -2.80 -2.22 2.78
C ALA A 111 -3.36 -2.53 1.38
N ILE A 112 -2.57 -3.19 0.54
CA ILE A 112 -2.96 -3.60 -0.82
C ILE A 112 -4.12 -4.58 -0.76
N LEU A 113 -4.00 -5.63 0.05
CA LEU A 113 -5.01 -6.68 0.15
C LEU A 113 -6.35 -6.12 0.63
N LYS A 114 -6.33 -5.29 1.67
CA LYS A 114 -7.54 -4.65 2.22
C LYS A 114 -8.21 -3.76 1.19
N ALA A 115 -7.45 -2.95 0.45
CA ALA A 115 -7.99 -2.14 -0.64
C ALA A 115 -8.56 -3.00 -1.78
N ALA A 116 -7.91 -4.11 -2.13
CA ALA A 116 -8.35 -5.03 -3.18
C ALA A 116 -9.64 -5.78 -2.81
N LEU A 117 -9.80 -6.19 -1.54
CA LEU A 117 -11.02 -6.79 -1.01
C LEU A 117 -12.20 -5.81 -1.06
N ILE A 118 -11.96 -4.58 -0.62
CA ILE A 118 -12.97 -3.51 -0.61
C ILE A 118 -13.41 -3.18 -2.03
N ARG A 119 -12.48 -3.01 -2.99
CA ARG A 119 -12.81 -2.63 -4.37
C ARG A 119 -13.42 -3.79 -5.14
N GLN A 120 -14.74 -3.81 -5.21
CA GLN A 120 -15.55 -4.77 -5.96
C GLN A 120 -15.91 -4.23 -7.35
N GLU A 121 -14.89 -4.01 -8.18
CA GLU A 121 -15.00 -3.70 -9.61
C GLU A 121 -13.71 -4.12 -10.32
N THR A 122 -13.70 -4.01 -11.64
CA THR A 122 -12.49 -4.05 -12.46
C THR A 122 -12.18 -2.66 -13.01
N ARG A 123 -10.96 -2.17 -12.79
CA ARG A 123 -10.46 -0.88 -13.29
C ARG A 123 -8.93 -0.86 -13.37
N GLY A 124 -8.38 -0.64 -14.57
CA GLY A 124 -6.93 -0.54 -14.77
C GLY A 124 -6.21 -1.83 -14.36
N SER A 125 -5.16 -1.72 -13.56
CA SER A 125 -4.40 -2.88 -13.04
C SER A 125 -5.12 -3.64 -11.91
N HIS A 126 -6.26 -3.13 -11.43
CA HIS A 126 -7.14 -3.85 -10.50
C HIS A 126 -8.18 -4.64 -11.29
N TRP A 127 -7.98 -5.95 -11.42
CA TRP A 127 -8.88 -6.83 -12.16
C TRP A 127 -9.48 -7.90 -11.23
N ARG A 128 -10.82 -7.99 -11.20
CA ARG A 128 -11.60 -8.87 -10.33
C ARG A 128 -12.50 -9.79 -11.18
N GLU A 129 -12.26 -11.10 -11.13
CA GLU A 129 -13.04 -12.11 -11.88
C GLU A 129 -14.52 -12.12 -11.48
N ASP A 130 -14.76 -11.95 -10.19
CA ASP A 130 -16.07 -11.91 -9.56
C ASP A 130 -16.77 -10.54 -9.69
N PHE A 131 -16.04 -9.51 -10.13
CA PHE A 131 -16.54 -8.17 -10.41
C PHE A 131 -15.94 -7.63 -11.73
N PRO A 132 -16.32 -8.19 -12.89
CA PRO A 132 -15.63 -7.96 -14.16
C PRO A 132 -15.88 -6.57 -14.76
N HIS A 133 -16.87 -5.84 -14.25
CA HIS A 133 -17.27 -4.54 -14.78
C HIS A 133 -16.74 -3.39 -13.92
N THR A 134 -16.52 -2.26 -14.57
CA THR A 134 -16.23 -0.99 -13.92
C THR A 134 -17.53 -0.37 -13.41
N GLU A 135 -17.54 0.19 -12.19
CA GLU A 135 -18.74 0.83 -11.63
C GLU A 135 -18.51 2.31 -11.27
N LEU A 136 -19.57 3.12 -11.33
CA LEU A 136 -19.50 4.56 -11.08
C LEU A 136 -19.28 4.90 -9.60
N ASN A 137 -19.90 4.15 -8.69
CA ASN A 137 -19.73 4.25 -7.24
C ASN A 137 -18.25 4.08 -6.80
N TRP A 138 -17.40 3.44 -7.62
CA TRP A 138 -15.99 3.19 -7.35
C TRP A 138 -15.04 4.24 -7.96
N ARG A 139 -15.56 5.36 -8.49
CA ARG A 139 -14.79 6.54 -8.91
C ARG A 139 -14.21 7.35 -7.73
N LYS A 140 -13.56 6.65 -6.81
CA LYS A 140 -12.94 7.17 -5.60
C LYS A 140 -11.61 6.47 -5.33
N ARG A 141 -10.73 7.14 -4.59
CA ARG A 141 -9.52 6.54 -4.03
C ARG A 141 -9.87 5.88 -2.71
N ILE A 142 -9.29 4.70 -2.47
CA ILE A 142 -9.35 4.02 -1.17
C ILE A 142 -8.08 4.40 -0.44
N VAL A 143 -8.21 5.04 0.72
CA VAL A 143 -7.09 5.48 1.55
C VAL A 143 -7.04 4.57 2.76
N GLN A 144 -5.92 3.86 2.92
CA GLN A 144 -5.63 3.06 4.10
C GLN A 144 -4.64 3.81 4.98
N GLN A 145 -4.97 3.93 6.27
CA GLN A 145 -4.11 4.52 7.28
C GLN A 145 -3.99 3.55 8.44
N LEU A 146 -2.80 3.50 9.03
CA LEU A 146 -2.56 2.77 10.27
C LEU A 146 -2.44 3.81 11.40
N ASP A 147 -3.27 3.68 12.43
CA ASP A 147 -3.17 4.54 13.60
C ASP A 147 -1.98 4.14 14.50
N SER A 148 -1.68 4.95 15.52
CA SER A 148 -0.58 4.69 16.47
C SER A 148 -0.75 3.41 17.30
N LYS A 149 -1.95 2.82 17.32
CA LYS A 149 -2.26 1.56 18.01
C LYS A 149 -2.18 0.35 17.07
N GLY A 150 -1.90 0.56 15.79
CA GLY A 150 -1.85 -0.49 14.77
C GLY A 150 -3.22 -0.86 14.19
N ASN A 151 -4.26 -0.05 14.38
CA ASN A 151 -5.55 -0.27 13.76
C ASN A 151 -5.62 0.36 12.37
N TRP A 152 -6.21 -0.36 11.42
CA TRP A 152 -6.41 0.16 10.07
C TRP A 152 -7.69 1.00 9.96
N ILE A 153 -7.53 2.25 9.54
CA ILE A 153 -8.61 3.16 9.18
C ILE A 153 -8.72 3.20 7.65
N THR A 154 -9.92 2.93 7.13
CA THR A 154 -10.24 3.11 5.71
C THR A 154 -11.02 4.41 5.53
N SER A 155 -10.60 5.25 4.60
CA SER A 155 -11.39 6.38 4.11
C SER A 155 -11.46 6.39 2.59
N TYR A 156 -12.35 7.21 2.03
CA TYR A 156 -12.55 7.34 0.60
C TYR A 156 -12.40 8.80 0.18
N GLN A 157 -11.72 9.02 -0.94
CA GLN A 157 -11.58 10.35 -1.54
C GLN A 157 -12.19 10.33 -2.94
N GLU A 158 -13.22 11.12 -3.17
CA GLU A 158 -13.83 11.27 -4.50
C GLU A 158 -12.80 11.79 -5.50
N VAL A 159 -12.84 11.24 -6.72
CA VAL A 159 -12.02 11.72 -7.83
C VAL A 159 -12.88 12.64 -8.68
N GLY A 160 -12.48 13.91 -8.77
CA GLY A 160 -13.17 14.92 -9.60
C GLY A 160 -13.32 14.49 -11.07
N ILE A 161 -14.26 15.12 -11.76
CA ILE A 161 -14.43 15.00 -13.21
C ILE A 161 -13.30 15.73 -13.92
#